data_AF-A0A4T0TXK2-F1
#
_entry.id   AF-A0A4T0TXK2-F1
#
_cell.length_a   1.000
_cell.length_b   1.000
_cell.length_c   1.000
_cell.angle_alpha   90.00
_cell.angle_beta   90.00
_cell.angle_gamma   90.00
#
_symmetry.space_group_name_H-M   'P 1'
#
loop_
_entity.id
_entity.type
_entity.pdbx_description
1 polymer ?
#
loop_
_entity_poly.entity_id
_entity_poly.type
_entity_poly.pdbx_seq_one_letter_code
_entity_poly.pdbx_strand_id
1 'polypeptide(L)'
;MQPSNQKPKTLTLDAWESKSPLNLSGKKSLAVINNASAEFTRPYPDSFAKPLANKAPTSYLSTPLEASTPQPQTTATATKTINPNQLITTPQQFFEWFEQIEKSIDEEHESKYQVHLNKLNQDLNLYGEILEKVNHLENEINSMRNEWQTIDDGTDSLKSACQKYMDERDDLIALKERLEEQESQEE
;
A
#
# COMPACT_ATOMS: atom_id res chain seq x y z
N MET A 1 13.44 -71.10 21.36
CA MET A 1 14.19 -69.88 21.71
C MET A 1 13.23 -68.70 21.55
N GLN A 2 12.96 -67.95 22.64
CA GLN A 2 12.06 -66.79 22.66
C GLN A 2 12.69 -65.58 21.92
N PRO A 3 11.88 -64.59 21.49
CA PRO A 3 12.19 -63.65 20.42
C PRO A 3 12.88 -62.37 20.92
N SER A 4 13.82 -61.83 20.14
CA SER A 4 14.35 -60.47 20.34
C SER A 4 13.46 -59.47 19.60
N ASN A 5 12.35 -59.07 20.23
CA ASN A 5 11.48 -58.01 19.74
C ASN A 5 12.04 -56.66 20.22
N GLN A 6 12.95 -56.06 19.44
CA GLN A 6 13.46 -54.72 19.74
C GLN A 6 12.42 -53.69 19.32
N LYS A 7 11.64 -53.18 20.28
CA LYS A 7 10.81 -51.98 20.07
C LYS A 7 11.72 -50.83 19.58
N PRO A 8 11.29 -50.03 18.58
CA PRO A 8 12.06 -48.88 18.14
C PRO A 8 12.28 -47.92 19.31
N LYS A 9 13.55 -47.56 19.55
CA LYS A 9 13.93 -46.59 20.60
C LYS A 9 13.23 -45.26 20.30
N THR A 10 12.26 -44.89 21.13
CA THR A 10 11.68 -43.55 21.15
C THR A 10 12.80 -42.56 21.48
N LEU A 11 13.26 -41.84 20.47
CA LEU A 11 14.33 -40.87 20.58
C LEU A 11 13.76 -39.64 21.30
N THR A 12 14.13 -39.46 22.57
CA THR A 12 13.66 -38.34 23.41
C THR A 12 14.33 -37.03 22.98
N LEU A 13 13.65 -35.91 23.19
CA LEU A 13 14.17 -34.56 22.91
C LEU A 13 15.53 -34.34 23.59
N ASP A 14 15.66 -34.83 24.82
CA ASP A 14 16.88 -34.77 25.62
C ASP A 14 18.05 -35.56 24.99
N ALA A 15 17.76 -36.71 24.37
CA ALA A 15 18.76 -37.50 23.64
C ALA A 15 19.20 -36.83 22.33
N TRP A 16 18.37 -35.98 21.73
CA TRP A 16 18.74 -35.13 20.60
C TRP A 16 19.61 -33.95 21.02
N GLU A 17 19.23 -33.26 22.09
CA GLU A 17 19.99 -32.10 22.60
C GLU A 17 21.39 -32.50 23.05
N SER A 18 21.55 -33.70 23.62
CA SER A 18 22.85 -34.24 23.99
C SER A 18 23.78 -34.52 22.80
N LYS A 19 23.25 -34.69 21.58
CA LYS A 19 24.05 -35.00 20.38
C LYS A 19 24.61 -33.76 19.69
N SER A 20 24.11 -32.58 20.04
CA SER A 20 24.61 -31.30 19.50
C SER A 20 24.72 -30.26 20.61
N PRO A 21 25.69 -30.42 21.54
CA PRO A 21 25.87 -29.47 22.62
C PRO A 21 26.28 -28.11 22.04
N LEU A 22 25.41 -27.11 22.19
CA LEU A 22 25.66 -25.76 21.72
C LEU A 22 26.80 -25.10 22.50
N ASN A 23 27.73 -24.48 21.76
CA ASN A 23 28.74 -23.58 22.32
C ASN A 23 28.06 -22.38 23.02
N LEU A 24 28.74 -21.79 24.00
CA LEU A 24 28.28 -20.62 24.77
C LEU A 24 27.80 -19.48 23.87
N SER A 25 28.45 -19.26 22.71
CA SER A 25 27.99 -18.26 21.73
C SER A 25 26.63 -18.61 21.13
N GLY A 26 26.39 -19.87 20.77
CA GLY A 26 25.12 -20.32 20.23
C GLY A 26 23.98 -20.20 21.23
N LYS A 27 24.25 -20.50 22.51
CA LYS A 27 23.30 -20.30 23.61
C LYS A 27 22.92 -18.82 23.79
N LYS A 28 23.89 -17.91 23.67
CA LYS A 28 23.64 -16.46 23.73
C LYS A 28 22.80 -15.98 22.54
N SER A 29 23.12 -16.41 21.32
CA SER A 29 22.33 -16.07 20.13
C SER A 29 20.88 -16.56 20.23
N LEU A 30 20.68 -17.78 20.72
CA LEU A 30 19.34 -18.32 20.99
C LEU A 30 18.58 -17.49 22.03
N ALA A 31 19.23 -17.03 23.10
CA ALA A 31 18.59 -16.19 24.10
C ALA A 31 18.14 -14.84 23.53
N VAL A 32 18.92 -14.24 22.63
CA VAL A 32 18.55 -13.00 21.92
C VAL A 32 17.33 -13.22 21.03
N ILE A 33 17.33 -14.29 20.23
CA ILE A 33 16.20 -14.62 19.35
C ILE A 33 14.95 -14.93 20.17
N ASN A 34 15.09 -15.70 21.26
CA ASN A 34 13.99 -16.03 22.16
C ASN A 34 13.37 -14.77 22.78
N ASN A 35 14.20 -13.84 23.26
CA ASN A 35 13.73 -12.58 23.82
C ASN A 35 13.03 -11.71 22.76
N ALA A 36 13.62 -11.60 21.56
CA ALA A 36 13.00 -10.89 20.43
C ALA A 36 11.68 -11.53 19.97
N SER A 37 11.55 -12.85 20.07
CA SER A 37 10.32 -13.57 19.73
C SER A 37 9.22 -13.45 20.80
N ALA A 38 9.61 -13.25 22.07
CA ALA A 38 8.66 -13.01 23.16
C ALA A 38 8.01 -11.62 23.06
N GLU A 39 8.74 -10.64 22.54
CA GLU A 39 8.26 -9.27 22.35
C GLU A 39 7.29 -9.16 21.15
N PHE A 40 7.39 -10.07 20.18
CA PHE A 40 6.53 -10.11 19.01
C PHE A 40 5.62 -11.35 19.05
N THR A 41 4.47 -11.23 19.71
CA THR A 41 3.41 -12.27 19.64
C THR A 41 2.83 -12.26 18.22
N ARG A 42 3.47 -13.01 17.31
CA ARG A 42 3.01 -13.15 15.94
C ARG A 42 1.62 -13.80 15.99
N PRO A 43 0.58 -13.19 15.41
CA PRO A 43 -0.76 -13.78 15.42
C PRO A 43 -0.69 -15.18 14.81
N TYR A 44 -1.28 -16.14 15.52
CA TYR A 44 -1.29 -17.53 15.08
C TYR A 44 -2.06 -17.60 13.76
N PRO A 45 -1.53 -18.29 12.73
CA PRO A 45 -2.24 -18.42 11.47
C PRO A 45 -3.60 -19.10 11.70
N ASP A 46 -4.67 -18.51 11.19
CA ASP A 46 -6.04 -19.02 11.32
C ASP A 46 -6.22 -20.46 10.82
N SER A 47 -5.27 -20.96 10.01
CA SER A 47 -5.23 -22.33 9.52
C SER A 47 -5.06 -23.38 10.62
N PHE A 48 -4.59 -23.01 11.81
CA PHE A 48 -4.35 -23.92 12.92
C PHE A 48 -5.28 -23.69 14.14
N ALA A 49 -6.15 -22.67 14.10
CA ALA A 49 -6.99 -22.26 15.23
C ALA A 49 -8.26 -23.12 15.45
N LYS A 50 -8.50 -24.16 14.62
CA LYS A 50 -9.67 -25.04 14.80
C LYS A 50 -9.32 -26.23 15.71
N PRO A 51 -9.95 -26.37 16.89
CA PRO A 51 -9.86 -27.59 17.67
C PRO A 51 -10.49 -28.72 16.85
N LEU A 52 -9.74 -29.80 16.68
CA LEU A 52 -10.22 -31.05 16.08
C LEU A 52 -11.39 -31.58 16.93
N ALA A 53 -12.61 -31.20 16.56
CA ALA A 53 -13.81 -31.80 17.10
C ALA A 53 -13.89 -33.24 16.58
N ASN A 54 -13.71 -34.17 17.51
CA ASN A 54 -13.89 -35.61 17.38
C ASN A 54 -14.91 -36.01 16.32
N LYS A 55 -14.46 -36.70 15.27
CA LYS A 55 -15.32 -37.61 14.50
C LYS A 55 -14.70 -39.00 14.52
N ALA A 56 -15.46 -39.90 15.13
CA ALA A 56 -15.22 -41.32 15.28
C ALA A 56 -15.18 -42.05 13.91
N PRO A 57 -14.70 -43.31 13.86
CA PRO A 57 -14.39 -44.00 12.61
C PRO A 57 -15.57 -44.87 12.12
N THR A 58 -16.00 -44.65 10.88
CA THR A 58 -16.91 -45.52 10.13
C THR A 58 -16.78 -45.11 8.65
N SER A 59 -16.72 -45.96 7.64
CA SER A 59 -16.85 -47.40 7.50
C SER A 59 -16.15 -47.74 6.17
N TYR A 60 -15.33 -48.78 6.15
CA TYR A 60 -14.81 -49.38 4.92
C TYR A 60 -15.98 -50.02 4.20
N LEU A 61 -16.32 -49.57 2.99
CA LEU A 61 -17.31 -50.23 2.13
C LEU A 61 -16.85 -50.14 0.67
N SER A 62 -16.26 -51.25 0.24
CA SER A 62 -16.44 -51.96 -1.03
C SER A 62 -16.42 -51.20 -2.35
N THR A 63 -15.39 -51.55 -3.14
CA THR A 63 -15.35 -51.58 -4.60
C THR A 63 -16.67 -52.05 -5.25
N PRO A 64 -16.96 -51.55 -6.47
CA PRO A 64 -17.12 -52.47 -7.59
C PRO A 64 -16.01 -52.29 -8.64
N LEU A 65 -15.42 -53.42 -9.02
CA LEU A 65 -14.68 -53.58 -10.27
C LEU A 65 -15.69 -53.44 -11.42
N GLU A 66 -15.53 -52.45 -12.29
CA GLU A 66 -16.09 -52.51 -13.64
C GLU A 66 -14.95 -52.39 -14.65
N ALA A 67 -14.77 -53.48 -15.38
CA ALA A 67 -13.87 -53.59 -16.50
C ALA A 67 -14.47 -52.81 -17.68
N SER A 68 -13.73 -51.85 -18.21
CA SER A 68 -13.89 -51.39 -19.58
C SER A 68 -12.53 -51.00 -20.14
N THR A 69 -12.34 -51.48 -21.36
CA THR A 69 -11.16 -51.48 -22.24
C THR A 69 -10.50 -50.11 -22.47
N PRO A 70 -9.23 -50.09 -22.93
CA PRO A 70 -8.36 -48.92 -22.86
C PRO A 70 -8.61 -47.91 -23.97
N GLN A 71 -8.78 -46.64 -23.59
CA GLN A 71 -8.66 -45.49 -24.49
C GLN A 71 -7.52 -44.58 -24.02
N PRO A 72 -6.54 -44.23 -24.87
CA PRO A 72 -5.50 -43.28 -24.52
C PRO A 72 -6.06 -41.87 -24.68
N GLN A 73 -6.53 -41.28 -23.58
CA GLN A 73 -6.86 -39.86 -23.54
C GLN A 73 -5.94 -39.17 -22.53
N THR A 74 -5.03 -38.40 -23.12
CA THR A 74 -4.46 -37.14 -22.63
C THR A 74 -4.48 -36.94 -21.11
N THR A 75 -3.29 -36.96 -20.54
CA THR A 75 -2.92 -36.51 -19.20
C THR A 75 -3.59 -35.18 -18.84
N ALA A 76 -4.80 -35.25 -18.30
CA ALA A 76 -5.31 -34.24 -17.40
C ALA A 76 -4.58 -34.48 -16.08
N THR A 77 -3.51 -33.71 -15.84
CA THR A 77 -2.94 -33.50 -14.52
C THR A 77 -4.04 -32.91 -13.65
N ALA A 78 -4.84 -33.79 -13.06
CA ALA A 78 -5.61 -33.47 -11.87
C ALA A 78 -4.59 -33.03 -10.83
N THR A 79 -4.38 -31.72 -10.69
CA THR A 79 -3.57 -31.10 -9.65
C THR A 79 -4.15 -31.57 -8.32
N LYS A 80 -3.57 -32.63 -7.79
CA LYS A 80 -3.97 -33.22 -6.53
C LYS A 80 -3.35 -32.32 -5.48
N THR A 81 -4.04 -31.24 -5.11
CA THR A 81 -3.60 -30.29 -4.10
C THR A 81 -3.17 -31.05 -2.85
N ILE A 82 -1.86 -31.17 -2.64
CA ILE A 82 -1.30 -31.84 -1.49
C ILE A 82 -1.55 -30.90 -0.32
N ASN A 83 -2.21 -31.39 0.73
CA ASN A 83 -2.34 -30.59 1.92
C ASN A 83 -0.94 -30.38 2.50
N PRO A 84 -0.51 -29.14 2.83
CA PRO A 84 0.86 -28.89 3.31
C PRO A 84 1.20 -29.62 4.61
N ASN A 85 0.18 -30.13 5.33
CA ASN A 85 0.31 -30.95 6.54
C ASN A 85 0.21 -32.47 6.30
N GLN A 86 0.20 -32.93 5.04
CA GLN A 86 0.07 -34.35 4.72
C GLN A 86 1.43 -35.04 4.77
N LEU A 87 1.48 -36.26 5.33
CA LEU A 87 2.72 -37.02 5.49
C LEU A 87 3.26 -37.46 4.11
N ILE A 88 4.37 -36.86 3.70
CA ILE A 88 5.03 -37.16 2.41
C ILE A 88 5.63 -38.57 2.50
N THR A 89 5.09 -39.50 1.69
CA THR A 89 5.49 -40.91 1.74
C THR A 89 6.25 -41.33 0.47
N THR A 90 6.10 -40.60 -0.64
CA THR A 90 6.80 -40.89 -1.90
C THR A 90 7.60 -39.68 -2.42
N PRO A 91 8.69 -39.90 -3.19
CA PRO A 91 9.46 -38.81 -3.79
C PRO A 91 8.64 -37.90 -4.72
N GLN A 92 7.68 -38.44 -5.47
CA GLN A 92 6.78 -37.62 -6.30
C GLN A 92 5.94 -36.64 -5.46
N GLN A 93 5.44 -37.07 -4.29
CA GLN A 93 4.68 -36.19 -3.39
C GLN A 93 5.54 -35.05 -2.83
N PHE A 94 6.85 -35.29 -2.66
CA PHE A 94 7.78 -34.24 -2.27
C PHE A 94 7.91 -33.17 -3.35
N PHE A 95 8.07 -33.57 -4.61
CA PHE A 95 8.21 -32.61 -5.72
C PHE A 95 6.94 -31.79 -5.94
N GLU A 96 5.75 -32.40 -5.89
CA GLU A 96 4.48 -31.65 -5.97
C GLU A 96 4.30 -30.68 -4.80
N TRP A 97 4.63 -31.10 -3.57
CA TRP A 97 4.58 -30.23 -2.40
C TRP A 97 5.58 -29.07 -2.51
N PHE A 98 6.77 -29.34 -3.03
CA PHE A 98 7.82 -28.34 -3.22
C PHE A 98 7.43 -27.30 -4.26
N GLU A 99 6.92 -27.73 -5.43
CA GLU A 99 6.38 -26.81 -6.46
C GLU A 99 5.25 -25.95 -5.89
N GLN A 100 4.38 -26.53 -5.07
CA GLN A 100 3.28 -25.78 -4.46
C GLN A 100 3.79 -24.74 -3.44
N ILE A 101 4.84 -25.04 -2.70
CA ILE A 101 5.48 -24.07 -1.79
C ILE A 101 6.20 -22.98 -2.57
N GLU A 102 6.98 -23.32 -3.59
CA GLU A 102 7.65 -22.32 -4.43
C GLU A 102 6.64 -21.36 -5.04
N LYS A 103 5.56 -21.90 -5.63
CA LYS A 103 4.48 -21.08 -6.17
C LYS A 103 3.79 -20.21 -5.11
N SER A 104 3.54 -20.73 -3.91
CA SER A 104 2.94 -19.96 -2.82
C SER A 104 3.85 -18.83 -2.35
N ILE A 105 5.15 -19.05 -2.30
CA ILE A 105 6.15 -18.04 -1.95
C ILE A 105 6.19 -16.96 -3.02
N ASP A 106 6.29 -17.36 -4.29
CA ASP A 106 6.29 -16.43 -5.42
C ASP A 106 5.01 -15.59 -5.46
N GLU A 107 3.84 -16.20 -5.27
CA GLU A 107 2.56 -15.47 -5.21
C GLU A 107 2.49 -14.49 -4.03
N GLU A 108 2.96 -14.88 -2.84
CA GLU A 108 2.95 -14.00 -1.67
C GLU A 108 3.87 -12.78 -1.87
N HIS A 109 5.06 -12.99 -2.42
CA HIS A 109 6.03 -11.92 -2.64
C HIS A 109 5.63 -11.01 -3.80
N GLU A 110 5.22 -11.59 -4.93
CA GLU A 110 4.78 -10.84 -6.10
C GLU A 110 3.51 -10.05 -5.80
N SER A 111 2.54 -10.63 -5.08
CA SER A 111 1.32 -9.92 -4.70
C SER A 111 1.60 -8.67 -3.87
N LYS A 112 2.46 -8.79 -2.84
CA LYS A 112 2.84 -7.64 -2.00
C LYS A 112 3.59 -6.58 -2.79
N TYR A 113 4.48 -6.99 -3.68
CA TYR A 113 5.22 -6.07 -4.54
C TYR A 113 4.28 -5.30 -5.47
N GLN A 114 3.35 -5.98 -6.15
CA GLN A 114 2.35 -5.36 -7.03
C GLN A 114 1.46 -4.37 -6.28
N VAL A 115 1.03 -4.70 -5.05
CA VAL A 115 0.24 -3.78 -4.21
C VAL A 115 1.04 -2.51 -3.89
N HIS A 116 2.31 -2.65 -3.50
CA HIS A 116 3.16 -1.50 -3.21
C HIS A 116 3.40 -0.64 -4.45
N LEU A 117 3.61 -1.27 -5.61
CA LEU A 117 3.84 -0.58 -6.88
C LEU A 117 2.58 0.20 -7.32
N ASN A 118 1.41 -0.41 -7.18
CA ASN A 118 0.13 0.26 -7.45
C ASN A 118 -0.07 1.45 -6.51
N LYS A 119 0.20 1.30 -5.21
CA LYS A 119 0.13 2.40 -4.25
C LYS A 119 1.07 3.54 -4.63
N LEU A 120 2.33 3.24 -4.97
CA LEU A 120 3.29 4.26 -5.38
C LEU A 120 2.82 5.00 -6.64
N ASN A 121 2.23 4.29 -7.60
CA ASN A 121 1.70 4.89 -8.81
C ASN A 121 0.49 5.79 -8.53
N GLN A 122 -0.40 5.40 -7.60
CA GLN A 122 -1.52 6.22 -7.15
C GLN A 122 -1.02 7.49 -6.44
N ASP A 123 -0.05 7.36 -5.54
CA ASP A 123 0.55 8.50 -4.84
C ASP A 123 1.22 9.46 -5.84
N LEU A 124 1.96 8.93 -6.82
CA LEU A 124 2.59 9.75 -7.86
C LEU A 124 1.56 10.52 -8.70
N ASN A 125 0.47 9.85 -9.10
CA ASN A 125 -0.61 10.51 -9.84
C ASN A 125 -1.26 11.62 -8.99
N LEU A 126 -1.52 11.35 -7.71
CA LEU A 126 -2.08 12.35 -6.79
C LEU A 126 -1.17 13.57 -6.65
N TYR A 127 0.14 13.36 -6.50
CA TYR A 127 1.09 14.48 -6.45
C TYR A 127 1.12 15.26 -7.77
N GLY A 128 0.99 14.59 -8.92
CA GLY A 128 0.84 15.23 -10.21
C GLY A 128 -0.39 16.15 -10.28
N GLU A 129 -1.55 15.65 -9.86
CA GLU A 129 -2.80 16.42 -9.82
C GLU A 129 -2.73 17.62 -8.86
N ILE A 130 -2.11 17.44 -7.70
CA ILE A 130 -1.91 18.53 -6.74
C ILE A 130 -1.01 19.60 -7.36
N LEU A 131 0.09 19.21 -7.99
CA LEU A 131 1.02 20.14 -8.61
C LEU A 131 0.35 20.92 -9.75
N GLU A 132 -0.45 20.25 -10.58
CA GLU A 132 -1.24 20.91 -11.63
C GLU A 132 -2.20 21.95 -11.04
N LYS A 133 -2.93 21.60 -9.98
CA LYS A 133 -3.84 22.54 -9.29
C LYS A 133 -3.10 23.73 -8.69
N VAL A 134 -1.94 23.52 -8.09
CA VAL A 134 -1.12 24.59 -7.53
C VAL A 134 -0.66 25.55 -8.65
N ASN A 135 -0.17 25.01 -9.77
CA ASN A 135 0.22 25.82 -10.92
C ASN A 135 -0.96 26.60 -11.50
N HIS A 136 -2.14 25.98 -11.58
CA HIS A 136 -3.35 26.67 -12.03
C HIS A 136 -3.76 27.81 -11.10
N LEU A 137 -3.74 27.57 -9.77
CA LEU A 137 -4.02 28.61 -8.77
C LEU A 137 -3.00 29.75 -8.83
N GLU A 138 -1.72 29.44 -9.03
CA GLU A 138 -0.69 30.47 -9.19
C GLU A 138 -0.97 31.36 -10.41
N ASN A 139 -1.38 30.77 -11.53
CA ASN A 139 -1.77 31.52 -12.73
C ASN A 139 -3.00 32.42 -12.48
N GLU A 140 -4.03 31.90 -11.81
CA GLU A 140 -5.23 32.68 -11.46
C GLU A 140 -4.88 33.84 -10.52
N ILE A 141 -4.05 33.61 -9.50
CA ILE A 141 -3.59 34.66 -8.58
C ILE A 141 -2.79 35.73 -9.33
N ASN A 142 -1.93 35.33 -10.27
CA ASN A 142 -1.19 36.28 -11.09
C ASN A 142 -2.11 37.08 -12.02
N SER A 143 -3.13 36.46 -12.61
CA SER A 143 -4.16 37.17 -13.39
C SER A 143 -4.88 38.20 -12.54
N MET A 144 -5.37 37.78 -11.37
CA MET A 144 -6.07 38.67 -10.43
C MET A 144 -5.18 39.84 -9.97
N ARG A 145 -3.89 39.59 -9.73
CA ARG A 145 -2.93 40.65 -9.41
C ARG A 145 -2.80 41.66 -10.55
N ASN A 146 -2.70 41.21 -11.79
CA ASN A 146 -2.60 42.08 -12.96
C ASN A 146 -3.88 42.91 -13.16
N GLU A 147 -5.04 42.30 -12.98
CA GLU A 147 -6.33 42.99 -13.01
C GLU A 147 -6.42 44.05 -11.91
N TRP A 148 -6.00 43.72 -10.69
CA TRP A 148 -5.98 44.66 -9.57
C TRP A 148 -5.05 45.84 -9.85
N GLN A 149 -3.85 45.60 -10.38
CA GLN A 149 -2.94 46.67 -10.77
C GLN A 149 -3.55 47.57 -11.85
N THR A 150 -4.24 46.98 -12.83
CA THR A 150 -4.94 47.76 -13.88
C THR A 150 -6.02 48.66 -13.28
N ILE A 151 -6.76 48.17 -12.28
CA ILE A 151 -7.79 48.94 -11.58
C ILE A 151 -7.16 50.05 -10.74
N ASP A 152 -6.04 49.78 -10.07
CA ASP A 152 -5.31 50.76 -9.26
C ASP A 152 -4.79 51.90 -10.14
N ASP A 153 -4.07 51.57 -11.23
CA ASP A 153 -3.58 52.54 -12.23
C ASP A 153 -4.75 53.35 -12.84
N GLY A 154 -5.88 52.68 -13.13
CA GLY A 154 -7.08 53.32 -13.64
C GLY A 154 -7.73 54.28 -12.64
N THR A 155 -7.71 53.93 -11.35
CA THR A 155 -8.23 54.75 -10.26
C THR A 155 -7.37 55.99 -10.05
N ASP A 156 -6.04 55.84 -10.08
CA ASP A 156 -5.11 56.96 -9.99
C ASP A 156 -5.23 57.90 -11.19
N SER A 157 -5.38 57.36 -12.39
CA SER A 157 -5.64 58.13 -13.61
C SER A 157 -6.95 58.93 -13.50
N LEU A 158 -8.04 58.28 -13.05
CA LEU A 158 -9.34 58.94 -12.85
C LEU A 158 -9.25 60.03 -11.79
N LYS A 159 -8.59 59.76 -10.67
CA LYS A 159 -8.38 60.72 -9.58
C LYS A 159 -7.61 61.95 -10.09
N SER A 160 -6.56 61.75 -10.88
CA SER A 160 -5.79 62.82 -11.51
C SER A 160 -6.66 63.67 -12.45
N ALA A 161 -7.49 63.03 -13.28
CA ALA A 161 -8.43 63.72 -14.16
C ALA A 161 -9.47 64.54 -13.38
N CYS A 162 -10.01 63.99 -12.29
CA CYS A 162 -10.94 64.70 -11.41
C CYS A 162 -10.28 65.92 -10.75
N GLN A 163 -9.04 65.79 -10.27
CA GLN A 163 -8.32 66.91 -9.68
C GLN A 163 -8.12 68.03 -10.70
N LYS A 164 -7.65 67.69 -11.91
CA LYS A 164 -7.47 68.66 -12.99
C LYS A 164 -8.77 69.40 -13.32
N TYR A 165 -9.91 68.70 -13.34
CA TYR A 165 -11.21 69.32 -13.58
C TYR A 165 -11.63 70.27 -12.45
N MET A 166 -11.33 69.93 -11.19
CA MET A 166 -11.57 70.83 -10.06
C MET A 166 -10.70 72.08 -10.14
N ASP A 167 -9.42 71.93 -10.47
CA ASP A 167 -8.50 73.06 -10.63
C ASP A 167 -8.97 74.00 -11.75
N GLU A 168 -9.37 73.46 -12.91
CA GLU A 168 -9.88 74.27 -14.03
C GLU A 168 -11.19 74.98 -13.70
N ARG A 169 -12.07 74.34 -12.92
CA ARG A 169 -13.28 74.99 -12.39
C ARG A 169 -12.91 76.17 -11.48
N ASP A 170 -11.96 75.99 -10.58
CA ASP A 170 -11.55 77.02 -9.63
C ASP A 170 -10.90 78.21 -10.35
N ASP A 171 -10.10 77.95 -11.39
CA ASP A 171 -9.54 78.98 -12.27
C ASP A 171 -10.63 79.78 -13.00
N LEU A 172 -11.68 79.11 -13.50
CA LEU A 172 -12.82 79.76 -14.15
C LEU A 172 -13.63 80.62 -13.17
N ILE A 173 -13.81 80.16 -11.93
CA ILE A 173 -14.47 80.95 -10.87
C ILE A 173 -13.64 82.19 -10.55
N ALA A 174 -12.34 82.05 -10.35
CA ALA A 174 -11.45 83.18 -10.09
C ALA A 174 -11.43 84.17 -11.27
N LEU A 175 -11.54 83.69 -12.51
CA LEU A 175 -11.65 84.56 -13.70
C LEU A 175 -12.98 85.30 -13.73
N LYS A 176 -14.09 84.65 -13.41
CA LYS A 176 -15.41 85.29 -13.27
C LYS A 176 -15.35 86.40 -12.22
N GLU A 177 -14.83 86.12 -11.03
CA GLU A 177 -14.74 87.11 -9.93
C GLU A 177 -13.92 88.34 -10.34
N ARG A 178 -12.76 88.14 -11.00
CA ARG A 178 -11.96 89.25 -11.53
C ARG A 178 -12.70 90.10 -12.57
N LEU A 179 -13.50 89.49 -13.44
CA LEU A 179 -14.29 90.22 -14.43
C LEU A 179 -15.39 91.06 -13.74
N GLU A 180 -16.06 90.51 -12.73
CA GLU A 180 -17.08 91.24 -11.94
C GLU A 180 -16.46 92.42 -11.17
N GLU A 181 -15.25 92.25 -10.64
CA GLU A 181 -14.50 93.33 -9.99
C GLU A 181 -14.09 94.44 -10.97
N GLN A 182 -13.76 94.10 -12.22
CA GLN A 182 -13.43 95.09 -13.27
C GLN A 182 -14.68 95.87 -13.70
N GLU A 183 -15.80 95.18 -13.92
CA GLU A 183 -17.07 95.82 -14.28
C GLU A 183 -17.53 96.80 -13.18
N SER A 184 -17.38 96.42 -11.91
CA SER A 184 -17.71 97.29 -10.76
C SER A 184 -16.78 98.50 -10.59
N GLN A 185 -15.61 98.53 -11.26
CA GLN A 185 -14.67 99.65 -11.23
C GLN A 185 -14.86 100.61 -12.42
N GLU A 186 -15.54 100.16 -13.48
CA GLU A 186 -15.84 100.98 -14.67
C GLU A 186 -17.19 101.72 -14.55
N GLU A 187 -18.06 101.33 -13.61
CA GLU A 187 -19.32 102.02 -13.22
C GLU A 187 -19.12 103.08 -12.12
#